data_AF-A0A2I0FUF6-F1
#
_entry.id   AF-A0A2I0FUF6-F1
#
_cell.length_a   1.000
_cell.length_b   1.000
_cell.length_c   1.000
_cell.angle_alpha   90.00
_cell.angle_beta   90.00
_cell.angle_gamma   90.00
#
_symmetry.space_group_name_H-M   'P 1'
#
loop_
_entity.id
_entity.type
_entity.pdbx_description
1 polymer ?
#
loop_
_entity_poly.entity_id
_entity_poly.type
_entity_poly.pdbx_seq_one_letter_code
_entity_poly.pdbx_strand_id
1 'polypeptide(L)'
;MMLHRKKSRDLLVLSLHGDTPQWYCQHADGRVTQGHDAAGMPAVETVRTLLLFPGEHLLLATVSAGSQQAQQWQLEPLLSEEAEHLHIVDLLPTLNGRLMAAVAEDALHAQLDKAAALGYSPQQVLPDVLTVPTGEAWQMDTRWLIHPATGERIVLSDTAWQSVQPHHPTLSALTQRTVTFAEIAQCALSSNVSLLPPAEPNLRQPLLALSAALCLLLSSLLAEPVWQGWQAQRALTALQQNTLARYQQWFPNEQPDYPRRAFTRKLAESDTQTPSSALLPLLTHSAALLATQKENPVQTLNWDAQHALLRLTFSQPLPASLGTQAPTGLTVTVKDNQMTVRSQ
;
A
#
# COMPACT_ATOMS: atom_id res chain seq x y z
N MET A 1 6.46 34.35 0.95
CA MET A 1 6.52 33.36 -0.13
C MET A 1 5.39 33.66 -1.11
N MET A 2 5.65 34.51 -2.10
CA MET A 2 4.64 34.93 -3.09
C MET A 2 4.41 33.77 -4.06
N LEU A 3 3.24 33.16 -3.99
CA LEU A 3 2.75 32.27 -5.04
C LEU A 3 2.64 33.10 -6.32
N HIS A 4 3.56 32.89 -7.26
CA HIS A 4 3.41 33.37 -8.64
C HIS A 4 2.10 32.78 -9.18
N ARG A 5 1.01 33.58 -9.16
CA ARG A 5 -0.21 33.27 -9.90
C ARG A 5 0.20 33.19 -11.36
N LYS A 6 0.20 31.97 -11.90
CA LYS A 6 0.39 31.69 -13.33
C LYS A 6 -0.61 32.60 -14.05
N LYS A 7 -0.13 33.58 -14.83
CA LYS A 7 -1.01 34.46 -15.61
C LYS A 7 -1.94 33.57 -16.42
N SER A 8 -3.24 33.73 -16.23
CA SER A 8 -4.24 33.06 -17.06
C SER A 8 -3.97 33.49 -18.50
N ARG A 9 -3.74 32.52 -19.39
CA ARG A 9 -3.55 32.78 -20.82
C ARG A 9 -4.90 32.66 -21.51
N ASP A 10 -5.08 33.48 -22.54
CA ASP A 10 -6.23 33.37 -23.43
C ASP A 10 -6.22 31.98 -24.10
N LEU A 11 -7.40 31.41 -24.36
CA LEU A 11 -7.57 30.09 -24.95
C LEU A 11 -8.27 30.25 -26.30
N LEU A 12 -7.60 29.83 -27.37
CA LEU A 12 -8.11 29.81 -28.73
C LEU A 12 -8.47 28.37 -29.11
N VAL A 13 -9.72 28.16 -29.51
CA VAL A 13 -10.18 26.95 -30.19
C VAL A 13 -10.25 27.25 -31.68
N LEU A 14 -9.61 26.41 -32.49
CA LEU A 14 -9.51 26.54 -33.93
C LEU A 14 -10.10 25.29 -34.59
N SER A 15 -10.93 25.46 -35.61
CA SER A 15 -11.38 24.40 -36.51
C SER A 15 -11.01 24.78 -37.93
N LEU A 16 -10.36 23.84 -38.62
CA LEU A 16 -9.87 23.99 -39.99
C LEU A 16 -10.59 23.02 -40.94
N HIS A 17 -11.84 22.68 -40.58
CA HIS A 17 -12.72 21.88 -41.42
C HIS A 17 -13.35 22.77 -42.49
N GLY A 18 -13.03 22.53 -43.76
CA GLY A 18 -13.48 23.32 -44.92
C GLY A 18 -12.46 24.33 -45.44
N ASP A 19 -12.93 25.26 -46.27
CA ASP A 19 -12.10 26.25 -46.96
C ASP A 19 -11.71 27.45 -46.08
N THR A 20 -12.51 27.73 -45.04
CA THR A 20 -12.33 28.90 -44.16
C THR A 20 -12.19 28.47 -42.69
N PRO A 21 -11.22 29.02 -41.94
CA PRO A 21 -11.02 28.67 -40.54
C PRO A 21 -12.16 29.20 -39.67
N GLN A 22 -12.68 28.37 -38.76
CA GLN A 22 -13.59 28.80 -37.70
C GLN A 22 -12.84 28.88 -36.38
N TRP A 23 -13.06 29.93 -35.61
CA TRP A 23 -12.32 30.14 -34.37
C TRP A 23 -13.16 30.75 -33.26
N TYR A 24 -12.80 30.39 -32.03
CA TYR A 24 -13.43 30.83 -30.79
C TYR A 24 -12.34 31.10 -29.77
N CYS A 25 -12.28 32.30 -29.22
CA CYS A 25 -11.28 32.71 -28.25
C CYS A 25 -11.94 33.14 -26.94
N GLN A 26 -11.59 32.44 -25.86
CA GLN A 26 -11.90 32.86 -24.50
C GLN A 26 -10.71 33.61 -23.91
N HIS A 27 -10.87 34.90 -23.68
CA HIS A 27 -9.85 35.75 -23.08
C HIS A 27 -9.77 35.53 -21.56
N ALA A 28 -8.62 35.84 -20.97
CA ALA A 28 -8.36 35.70 -19.55
C ALA A 28 -9.27 36.56 -18.65
N ASP A 29 -9.86 37.62 -19.21
CA ASP A 29 -10.85 38.50 -18.56
C ASP A 29 -12.29 37.94 -18.64
N GLY A 30 -12.48 36.80 -19.29
CA GLY A 30 -13.78 36.16 -19.51
C GLY A 30 -14.51 36.65 -20.77
N ARG A 31 -13.97 37.62 -21.50
CA ARG A 31 -14.52 38.05 -22.79
C ARG A 31 -14.38 36.92 -23.80
N VAL A 32 -15.38 36.79 -24.67
CA VAL A 32 -15.38 35.81 -25.76
C VAL A 32 -15.39 36.54 -27.10
N THR A 33 -14.55 36.11 -28.00
CA THR A 33 -14.53 36.54 -29.42
C THR A 33 -14.58 35.31 -30.32
N GLN A 34 -15.17 35.43 -31.50
CA GLN A 34 -15.30 34.32 -32.44
C GLN A 34 -15.38 34.83 -33.88
N GLY A 35 -15.04 33.98 -34.85
CA GLY A 35 -15.05 34.33 -36.27
C GLY A 35 -14.99 33.10 -37.19
N HIS A 36 -15.17 33.34 -38.48
CA HIS A 36 -15.21 32.32 -39.55
C HIS A 36 -14.17 32.58 -40.65
N ASP A 37 -13.20 33.44 -40.38
CA ASP A 37 -12.09 33.76 -41.27
C ASP A 37 -10.83 34.06 -40.44
N ALA A 38 -9.71 34.30 -41.12
CA ALA A 38 -8.47 34.70 -40.47
C ALA A 38 -8.53 36.15 -39.91
N ALA A 39 -9.57 36.92 -40.25
CA ALA A 39 -9.68 38.30 -39.82
C ALA A 39 -10.11 38.38 -38.35
N GLY A 40 -9.41 39.20 -37.57
CA GLY A 40 -9.74 39.38 -36.16
C GLY A 40 -9.32 38.23 -35.23
N MET A 41 -8.59 37.22 -35.74
CA MET A 41 -7.98 36.21 -34.87
C MET A 41 -7.02 36.86 -33.86
N PRO A 42 -6.94 36.34 -32.63
CA PRO A 42 -6.10 36.90 -31.58
C PRO A 42 -4.60 36.71 -31.88
N ALA A 43 -3.75 37.59 -31.38
CA ALA A 43 -2.31 37.48 -31.58
C ALA A 43 -1.77 36.13 -31.06
N VAL A 44 -0.95 35.46 -31.88
CA VAL A 44 -0.42 34.10 -31.61
C VAL A 44 0.27 34.01 -30.25
N GLU A 45 1.04 35.03 -29.87
CA GLU A 45 1.84 35.03 -28.63
C GLU A 45 0.99 35.09 -27.35
N THR A 46 -0.26 35.54 -27.45
CA THR A 46 -1.12 35.76 -26.27
C THR A 46 -2.02 34.58 -25.95
N VAL A 47 -2.17 33.63 -26.89
CA VAL A 47 -3.13 32.53 -26.80
C VAL A 47 -2.47 31.17 -26.68
N ARG A 48 -3.15 30.27 -25.97
CA ARG A 48 -2.94 28.82 -26.08
C ARG A 48 -3.96 28.28 -27.08
N THR A 49 -3.50 27.55 -28.08
CA THR A 49 -4.31 27.05 -29.19
C THR A 49 -4.67 25.58 -28.98
N LEU A 50 -5.97 25.28 -29.06
CA LEU A 50 -6.56 23.96 -29.18
C LEU A 50 -7.11 23.82 -30.59
N LEU A 51 -6.70 22.78 -31.30
CA LEU A 51 -7.21 22.46 -32.63
C LEU A 51 -8.29 21.38 -32.52
N LEU A 52 -9.48 21.67 -33.04
CA LEU A 52 -10.52 20.67 -33.23
C LEU A 52 -10.21 19.86 -34.49
N PHE A 53 -10.12 18.55 -34.30
CA PHE A 53 -9.81 17.61 -35.37
C PHE A 53 -11.11 16.93 -35.83
N PRO A 54 -11.39 16.88 -37.14
CA PRO A 54 -12.62 16.29 -37.66
C PRO A 54 -12.71 14.80 -37.33
N GLY A 55 -13.75 14.38 -36.62
CA GLY A 55 -13.97 12.99 -36.21
C GLY A 55 -14.15 12.00 -37.36
N GLU A 56 -14.42 12.48 -38.57
CA GLU A 56 -14.51 11.66 -39.79
C GLU A 56 -13.16 11.10 -40.27
N HIS A 57 -12.04 11.69 -39.85
CA HIS A 57 -10.70 11.28 -40.23
C HIS A 57 -10.03 10.37 -39.21
N LEU A 58 -10.78 9.87 -38.22
CA LEU A 58 -10.22 9.02 -37.19
C LEU A 58 -11.15 7.87 -36.81
N LEU A 59 -10.53 6.77 -36.43
CA LEU A 59 -11.21 5.64 -35.82
C LEU A 59 -11.17 5.81 -34.30
N LEU A 60 -12.34 5.82 -33.66
CA LEU A 60 -12.47 5.73 -32.21
C LEU A 60 -12.99 4.35 -31.82
N ALA A 61 -12.24 3.67 -30.96
CA ALA A 61 -12.65 2.37 -30.45
C ALA A 61 -12.28 2.21 -28.98
N THR A 62 -13.15 1.55 -28.23
CA THR A 62 -12.86 1.15 -26.86
C THR A 62 -12.19 -0.21 -26.87
N VAL A 63 -10.99 -0.30 -26.31
CA VAL A 63 -10.24 -1.55 -26.15
C VAL A 63 -10.11 -1.93 -24.69
N SER A 64 -9.90 -3.21 -24.42
CA SER A 64 -9.70 -3.69 -23.05
C SER A 64 -8.38 -3.17 -22.47
N ALA A 65 -8.32 -3.03 -21.14
CA ALA A 65 -7.10 -2.64 -20.45
C ALA A 65 -5.96 -3.65 -20.72
N GLY A 66 -4.74 -3.16 -20.85
CA GLY A 66 -3.57 -3.97 -21.17
C GLY A 66 -2.32 -3.12 -21.40
N SER A 67 -1.24 -3.74 -21.90
CA SER A 67 -0.10 -2.98 -22.41
C SER A 67 -0.48 -2.22 -23.67
N GLN A 68 0.24 -1.14 -23.98
CA GLN A 68 0.02 -0.34 -25.20
C GLN A 68 0.05 -1.21 -26.47
N GLN A 69 0.98 -2.17 -26.54
CA GLN A 69 1.08 -3.10 -27.66
C GLN A 69 -0.13 -4.04 -27.76
N ALA A 70 -0.61 -4.59 -26.64
CA ALA A 70 -1.81 -5.42 -26.63
C ALA A 70 -3.08 -4.64 -27.00
N GLN A 71 -3.10 -3.34 -26.71
CA GLN A 71 -4.18 -2.44 -27.10
C GLN A 71 -4.15 -2.13 -28.61
N GLN A 72 -2.97 -1.90 -29.17
CA GLN A 72 -2.79 -1.73 -30.62
C GLN A 72 -3.22 -2.98 -31.40
N TRP A 73 -2.86 -4.19 -30.94
CA TRP A 73 -3.32 -5.44 -31.57
C TRP A 73 -4.83 -5.64 -31.51
N GLN A 74 -5.52 -5.11 -30.50
CA GLN A 74 -6.99 -5.14 -30.44
C GLN A 74 -7.62 -4.20 -31.47
N LEU A 75 -6.94 -3.12 -31.85
CA LEU A 75 -7.42 -2.19 -32.88
C LEU A 75 -7.19 -2.73 -34.29
N GLU A 76 -6.12 -3.51 -34.51
CA GLU A 76 -5.68 -3.98 -35.82
C GLU A 76 -6.80 -4.51 -36.73
N PRO A 77 -7.78 -5.32 -36.27
CA PRO A 77 -8.87 -5.81 -37.13
C PRO A 77 -9.86 -4.73 -37.60
N LEU A 78 -9.85 -3.56 -36.97
CA LEU A 78 -10.74 -2.43 -37.26
C LEU A 78 -10.08 -1.38 -38.15
N LEU A 79 -8.76 -1.47 -38.36
CA LEU A 79 -8.00 -0.51 -39.15
C LEU A 79 -8.22 -0.78 -40.64
N SER A 80 -8.40 0.29 -41.40
CA SER A 80 -8.45 0.23 -42.87
C SER A 80 -7.06 0.32 -43.52
N GLU A 81 -6.06 0.73 -42.73
CA GLU A 81 -4.68 0.95 -43.14
C GLU A 81 -3.74 0.16 -42.20
N GLU A 82 -2.51 -0.09 -42.64
CA GLU A 82 -1.49 -0.72 -41.80
C GLU A 82 -1.19 0.12 -40.57
N ALA A 83 -1.10 -0.50 -39.40
CA ALA A 83 -0.91 0.18 -38.13
C ALA A 83 0.38 1.04 -38.07
N GLU A 84 1.38 0.75 -38.91
CA GLU A 84 2.63 1.49 -39.00
C GLU A 84 2.47 2.90 -39.59
N HIS A 85 1.40 3.15 -40.36
CA HIS A 85 1.10 4.47 -40.93
C HIS A 85 0.10 5.28 -40.10
N LEU A 86 -0.32 4.73 -38.95
CA LEU A 86 -1.35 5.30 -38.11
C LEU A 86 -0.76 5.79 -36.79
N HIS A 87 -1.09 7.02 -36.44
CA HIS A 87 -0.86 7.56 -35.11
C HIS A 87 -1.94 7.04 -34.17
N ILE A 88 -1.58 6.07 -33.33
CA ILE A 88 -2.48 5.42 -32.38
C ILE A 88 -2.24 5.97 -30.97
N VAL A 89 -3.27 6.58 -30.39
CA VAL A 89 -3.18 7.25 -29.07
C VAL A 89 -4.32 6.83 -28.15
N ASP A 90 -3.96 6.66 -26.88
CA ASP A 90 -4.90 6.48 -25.78
C ASP A 90 -5.44 7.82 -25.29
N LEU A 91 -6.76 7.98 -25.31
CA LEU A 91 -7.43 9.24 -25.05
C LEU A 91 -7.93 9.38 -23.61
N LEU A 92 -8.73 8.42 -23.17
CA LEU A 92 -9.36 8.46 -21.85
C LEU A 92 -9.80 7.08 -21.37
N PRO A 93 -9.78 6.84 -20.04
CA PRO A 93 -10.32 5.61 -19.46
C PRO A 93 -11.85 5.56 -19.59
N THR A 94 -12.39 4.37 -19.86
CA THR A 94 -13.83 4.10 -19.90
C THR A 94 -14.18 3.01 -18.89
N LEU A 95 -15.48 2.76 -18.64
CA LEU A 95 -15.92 1.71 -17.72
C LEU A 95 -15.42 0.32 -18.14
N ASN A 96 -15.32 0.08 -19.45
CA ASN A 96 -15.00 -1.21 -20.04
C ASN A 96 -13.56 -1.29 -20.57
N GLY A 97 -12.73 -0.27 -20.34
CA GLY A 97 -11.36 -0.25 -20.84
C GLY A 97 -10.83 1.15 -21.10
N ARG A 98 -10.30 1.39 -22.30
CA ARG A 98 -9.74 2.68 -22.71
C ARG A 98 -10.22 3.05 -24.11
N LEU A 99 -10.58 4.31 -24.30
CA LEU A 99 -10.90 4.83 -25.62
C LEU A 99 -9.60 5.20 -26.33
N MET A 100 -9.37 4.61 -27.48
CA MET A 100 -8.24 4.92 -28.34
C MET A 100 -8.70 5.61 -29.62
N ALA A 101 -7.82 6.46 -30.15
CA ALA A 101 -7.90 6.98 -31.51
C ALA A 101 -6.81 6.34 -32.38
N ALA A 102 -7.17 6.01 -33.61
CA ALA A 102 -6.22 5.81 -34.70
C ALA A 102 -6.50 6.86 -35.79
N VAL A 103 -5.47 7.58 -36.20
CA VAL A 103 -5.55 8.62 -37.24
C VAL A 103 -4.37 8.47 -38.19
N ALA A 104 -4.60 8.65 -39.49
CA ALA A 104 -3.52 8.67 -40.46
C ALA A 104 -2.54 9.80 -40.14
N GLU A 105 -1.25 9.50 -40.07
CA GLU A 105 -0.23 10.48 -39.71
C GLU A 105 -0.26 11.70 -40.65
N ASP A 106 -0.38 11.46 -41.95
CA ASP A 106 -0.43 12.53 -42.96
C ASP A 106 -1.63 13.46 -42.76
N ALA A 107 -2.80 12.92 -42.39
CA ALA A 107 -4.00 13.72 -42.15
C ALA A 107 -3.84 14.62 -40.91
N LEU A 108 -3.21 14.09 -39.85
CA LEU A 108 -2.90 14.86 -38.65
C LEU A 108 -1.89 15.97 -38.94
N HIS A 109 -0.78 15.64 -39.62
CA HIS A 109 0.25 16.60 -39.99
C HIS A 109 -0.30 17.68 -40.92
N ALA A 110 -1.11 17.34 -41.91
CA ALA A 110 -1.72 18.32 -42.82
C ALA A 110 -2.59 19.35 -42.06
N GLN A 111 -3.31 18.93 -41.01
CA GLN A 111 -4.10 19.85 -40.18
C GLN A 111 -3.22 20.74 -39.30
N LEU A 112 -2.12 20.20 -38.76
CA LEU A 112 -1.13 20.97 -38.01
C LEU A 112 -0.42 22.00 -38.91
N ASP A 113 -0.08 21.63 -40.14
CA ASP A 113 0.55 22.50 -41.12
C ASP A 113 -0.39 23.64 -41.54
N LYS A 114 -1.70 23.36 -41.70
CA LYS A 114 -2.70 24.41 -41.94
C LYS A 114 -2.77 25.39 -40.76
N ALA A 115 -2.71 24.92 -39.52
CA ALA A 115 -2.67 25.80 -38.35
C ALA A 115 -1.36 26.62 -38.31
N ALA A 116 -0.23 26.00 -38.64
CA ALA A 116 1.07 26.65 -38.71
C ALA A 116 1.12 27.72 -39.81
N ALA A 117 0.46 27.50 -40.95
CA ALA A 117 0.33 28.49 -42.02
C ALA A 117 -0.45 29.76 -41.58
N LEU A 118 -1.34 29.62 -40.58
CA LEU A 118 -2.01 30.74 -39.92
C LEU A 118 -1.17 31.36 -38.79
N GLY A 119 0.04 30.84 -38.55
CA GLY A 119 0.95 31.27 -37.48
C GLY A 119 0.72 30.61 -36.13
N TYR A 120 -0.24 29.67 -36.00
CA TYR A 120 -0.54 29.03 -34.72
C TYR A 120 0.16 27.67 -34.58
N SER A 121 0.62 27.38 -33.36
CA SER A 121 1.10 26.05 -32.98
C SER A 121 0.15 25.46 -31.95
N PRO A 122 -0.77 24.56 -32.36
CA PRO A 122 -1.68 23.89 -31.43
C PRO A 122 -0.92 23.14 -30.35
N GLN A 123 -1.25 23.38 -29.08
CA GLN A 123 -0.70 22.60 -27.95
C GLN A 123 -1.59 21.41 -27.58
N GLN A 124 -2.77 21.33 -28.17
CA GLN A 124 -3.74 20.27 -27.96
C GLN A 124 -4.52 20.09 -29.25
N VAL A 125 -4.77 18.83 -29.62
CA VAL A 125 -5.61 18.47 -30.77
C VAL A 125 -6.72 17.56 -30.26
N LEU A 126 -7.97 17.98 -30.36
CA LEU A 126 -9.12 17.27 -29.80
C LEU A 126 -10.07 16.83 -30.92
N PRO A 127 -10.44 15.54 -31.01
CA PRO A 127 -11.53 15.10 -31.86
C PRO A 127 -12.84 15.84 -31.52
N ASP A 128 -13.48 16.46 -32.52
CA ASP A 128 -14.73 17.22 -32.33
C ASP A 128 -15.84 16.39 -31.69
N VAL A 129 -15.98 15.12 -32.07
CA VAL A 129 -16.98 14.20 -31.50
C VAL A 129 -16.84 13.96 -29.99
N LEU A 130 -15.67 14.23 -29.39
CA LEU A 130 -15.48 14.11 -27.94
C LEU A 130 -16.08 15.27 -27.15
N THR A 131 -16.52 16.34 -27.80
CA THR A 131 -17.23 17.44 -27.11
C THR A 131 -18.69 17.10 -26.85
N VAL A 132 -19.23 16.05 -27.49
CA VAL A 132 -20.65 15.67 -27.38
C VAL A 132 -20.90 14.96 -26.06
N PRO A 133 -21.92 15.36 -25.27
CA PRO A 133 -22.34 14.66 -24.06
C PRO A 133 -22.90 13.26 -24.33
N THR A 134 -22.86 12.39 -23.32
CA THR A 134 -23.42 11.03 -23.42
C THR A 134 -24.94 11.07 -23.62
N GLY A 135 -25.43 10.32 -24.60
CA GLY A 135 -26.86 10.23 -24.94
C GLY A 135 -27.33 11.29 -25.94
N GLU A 136 -26.41 12.07 -26.51
CA GLU A 136 -26.73 13.16 -27.43
C GLU A 136 -26.17 12.92 -28.84
N ALA A 137 -26.83 13.54 -29.81
CA ALA A 137 -26.39 13.64 -31.20
C ALA A 137 -26.45 15.13 -31.62
N TRP A 138 -25.30 15.69 -31.95
CA TRP A 138 -25.13 17.09 -32.28
C TRP A 138 -24.94 17.26 -33.78
N GLN A 139 -25.81 18.05 -34.42
CA GLN A 139 -25.67 18.42 -35.82
C GLN A 139 -24.85 19.71 -35.94
N MET A 140 -23.75 19.64 -36.67
CA MET A 140 -22.92 20.78 -37.05
C MET A 140 -22.73 20.77 -38.56
N ASP A 141 -23.21 21.81 -39.23
CA ASP A 141 -23.26 21.92 -40.69
C ASP A 141 -23.96 20.69 -41.32
N THR A 142 -23.22 19.88 -42.08
CA THR A 142 -23.72 18.68 -42.77
C THR A 142 -23.37 17.36 -42.06
N ARG A 143 -22.89 17.46 -40.82
CA ARG A 143 -22.32 16.33 -40.05
C ARG A 143 -23.02 16.17 -38.72
N TRP A 144 -23.13 14.92 -38.29
CA TRP A 144 -23.68 14.50 -37.01
C TRP A 144 -22.57 13.92 -36.15
N LEU A 145 -22.30 14.57 -35.02
CA LEU A 145 -21.41 14.11 -33.97
C LEU A 145 -22.22 13.37 -32.92
N ILE A 146 -21.93 12.10 -32.69
CA ILE A 146 -22.83 11.19 -31.97
C ILE A 146 -22.09 10.52 -30.81
N HIS A 147 -22.70 10.55 -29.62
CA HIS A 147 -22.18 9.88 -28.44
C HIS A 147 -23.32 9.12 -27.74
N PRO A 148 -23.55 7.84 -28.10
CA PRO A 148 -24.60 7.04 -27.48
C PRO A 148 -24.23 6.63 -26.05
N ALA A 149 -25.24 6.22 -25.26
CA ALA A 149 -25.02 5.76 -23.89
C ALA A 149 -24.16 4.48 -23.78
N THR A 150 -24.05 3.72 -24.87
CA THR A 150 -23.18 2.55 -25.00
C THR A 150 -21.69 2.92 -25.03
N GLY A 151 -21.36 4.20 -25.26
CA GLY A 151 -20.02 4.74 -25.08
C GLY A 151 -19.21 4.86 -26.36
N GLU A 152 -19.73 4.47 -27.52
CA GLU A 152 -19.10 4.75 -28.80
C GLU A 152 -19.09 6.26 -29.12
N ARG A 153 -18.26 6.63 -30.10
CA ARG A 153 -18.20 7.99 -30.65
C ARG A 153 -18.21 7.86 -32.15
N ILE A 154 -19.21 8.43 -32.79
CA ILE A 154 -19.46 8.22 -34.21
C ILE A 154 -19.65 9.57 -34.86
N VAL A 155 -19.07 9.75 -36.04
CA VAL A 155 -19.38 10.87 -36.93
C VAL A 155 -20.04 10.34 -38.19
N LEU A 156 -21.21 10.88 -38.52
CA LEU A 156 -21.95 10.51 -39.72
C LEU A 156 -22.28 11.76 -40.54
N SER A 157 -22.31 11.63 -41.86
CA SER A 157 -22.91 12.66 -42.71
C SER A 157 -24.43 12.70 -42.52
N ASP A 158 -25.07 13.82 -42.89
CA ASP A 158 -26.53 13.94 -42.80
C ASP A 158 -27.27 12.82 -43.58
N THR A 159 -26.75 12.47 -44.75
CA THR A 159 -27.30 11.35 -45.56
C THR A 159 -27.14 9.99 -44.86
N ALA A 160 -25.98 9.72 -44.26
CA ALA A 160 -25.73 8.48 -43.54
C ALA A 160 -26.60 8.40 -42.27
N TRP A 161 -26.70 9.50 -41.52
CA TRP A 161 -27.55 9.60 -40.34
C TRP A 161 -29.01 9.25 -40.65
N GLN A 162 -29.59 9.88 -41.67
CA GLN A 162 -30.98 9.63 -42.08
C GLN A 162 -31.22 8.18 -42.51
N SER A 163 -30.22 7.51 -43.09
CA SER A 163 -30.33 6.11 -43.49
C SER A 163 -30.18 5.13 -42.32
N VAL A 164 -29.31 5.42 -41.35
CA VAL A 164 -28.95 4.49 -40.27
C VAL A 164 -29.86 4.68 -39.06
N GLN A 165 -30.15 5.92 -38.66
CA GLN A 165 -30.89 6.22 -37.43
C GLN A 165 -32.21 5.45 -37.30
N PRO A 166 -33.09 5.34 -38.33
CA PRO A 166 -34.38 4.66 -38.21
C PRO A 166 -34.28 3.15 -37.93
N HIS A 167 -33.16 2.54 -38.29
CA HIS A 167 -32.93 1.10 -38.17
C HIS A 167 -32.17 0.72 -36.89
N HIS A 168 -31.64 1.70 -36.16
CA HIS A 168 -30.87 1.48 -34.94
C HIS A 168 -31.56 2.11 -33.72
N PRO A 169 -32.13 1.31 -32.80
CA PRO A 169 -32.92 1.83 -31.69
C PRO A 169 -32.10 2.69 -30.72
N THR A 170 -30.81 2.38 -30.56
CA THR A 170 -29.87 3.17 -29.73
C THR A 170 -29.65 4.57 -30.28
N LEU A 171 -29.61 4.73 -31.61
CA LEU A 171 -29.45 6.03 -32.28
C LEU A 171 -30.77 6.81 -32.30
N SER A 172 -31.89 6.10 -32.49
CA SER A 172 -33.23 6.70 -32.43
C SER A 172 -33.60 7.27 -31.06
N ALA A 173 -33.01 6.73 -29.98
CA ALA A 173 -33.26 7.20 -28.62
C ALA A 173 -32.42 8.43 -28.22
N LEU A 174 -31.53 8.92 -29.07
CA LEU A 174 -30.63 10.03 -28.75
C LEU A 174 -31.35 11.38 -28.77
N THR A 175 -30.93 12.28 -27.89
CA THR A 175 -31.37 13.67 -27.94
C THR A 175 -30.66 14.39 -29.06
N GLN A 176 -31.42 14.79 -30.08
CA GLN A 176 -30.89 15.48 -31.26
C GLN A 176 -30.90 17.00 -31.06
N ARG A 177 -29.79 17.66 -31.39
CA ARG A 177 -29.69 19.12 -31.30
C ARG A 177 -28.81 19.66 -32.42
N THR A 178 -29.24 20.74 -33.07
CA THR A 178 -28.36 21.55 -33.92
C THR A 178 -27.55 22.48 -33.02
N VAL A 179 -26.23 22.48 -33.18
CA VAL A 179 -25.31 23.23 -32.32
C VAL A 179 -24.47 24.21 -33.14
N THR A 180 -24.08 25.29 -32.47
CA THR A 180 -23.14 26.27 -33.02
C THR A 180 -21.69 25.87 -32.71
N PHE A 181 -20.75 26.37 -33.52
CA PHE A 181 -19.31 26.18 -33.26
C PHE A 181 -18.92 26.64 -31.85
N ALA A 182 -19.52 27.72 -31.34
CA ALA A 182 -19.26 28.27 -30.01
C ALA A 182 -19.54 27.26 -28.88
N GLU A 183 -20.62 26.49 -29.00
CA GLU A 183 -20.99 25.47 -28.00
C GLU A 183 -19.97 24.32 -28.00
N ILE A 184 -19.56 23.85 -29.18
CA ILE A 184 -18.53 22.83 -29.34
C ILE A 184 -17.20 23.32 -28.76
N ALA A 185 -16.81 24.54 -29.10
CA ALA A 185 -15.58 25.15 -28.58
C ALA A 185 -15.59 25.27 -27.05
N GLN A 186 -16.72 25.68 -26.46
CA GLN A 186 -16.84 25.78 -25.00
C GLN A 186 -16.69 24.41 -24.32
N CYS A 187 -17.30 23.36 -24.88
CA CYS A 187 -17.10 22.00 -24.41
C CYS A 187 -15.66 21.52 -24.60
N ALA A 188 -15.02 21.86 -25.71
CA ALA A 188 -13.62 21.53 -25.98
C ALA A 188 -12.66 22.13 -24.94
N LEU A 189 -12.90 23.37 -24.50
CA LEU A 189 -12.09 24.04 -23.49
C LEU A 189 -12.12 23.34 -22.12
N SER A 190 -13.18 22.58 -21.83
CA SER A 190 -13.28 21.76 -20.61
C SER A 190 -12.58 20.40 -20.71
N SER A 191 -12.17 19.99 -21.92
CA SER A 191 -11.56 18.69 -22.18
C SER A 191 -10.04 18.73 -22.01
N ASN A 192 -9.50 17.71 -21.36
CA ASN A 192 -8.05 17.51 -21.22
C ASN A 192 -7.50 16.47 -22.21
N VAL A 193 -8.33 15.98 -23.13
CA VAL A 193 -7.96 14.93 -24.09
C VAL A 193 -7.20 15.54 -25.27
N SER A 194 -6.18 14.84 -25.76
CA SER A 194 -5.36 15.28 -26.89
C SER A 194 -4.93 14.09 -27.75
N LEU A 195 -4.96 14.25 -29.08
CA LEU A 195 -4.29 13.38 -30.04
C LEU A 195 -2.77 13.61 -30.03
N LEU A 196 -2.30 14.81 -29.68
CA LEU A 196 -0.87 15.04 -29.55
C LEU A 196 -0.33 14.29 -28.32
N PRO A 197 0.86 13.69 -28.41
CA PRO A 197 1.50 13.09 -27.24
C PRO A 197 1.61 14.12 -26.12
N PRO A 198 1.47 13.71 -24.85
CA PRO A 198 1.66 14.62 -23.74
C PRO A 198 3.05 15.26 -23.87
N ALA A 199 3.10 16.60 -23.83
CA ALA A 199 4.37 17.31 -23.77
C ALA A 199 5.23 16.69 -22.66
N GLU A 200 6.51 16.45 -22.95
CA GLU A 200 7.41 15.59 -22.19
C GLU A 200 7.11 15.56 -20.68
N PRO A 201 7.06 14.37 -20.06
CA PRO A 201 6.71 14.25 -18.65
C PRO A 201 7.64 15.15 -17.84
N ASN A 202 7.05 16.06 -17.08
CA ASN A 202 7.78 17.02 -16.27
C ASN A 202 8.60 16.23 -15.24
N LEU A 203 9.89 15.97 -15.54
CA LEU A 203 10.81 15.07 -14.80
C LEU A 203 10.95 15.42 -13.31
N ARG A 204 10.44 16.57 -12.89
CA ARG A 204 10.38 17.00 -11.48
C ARG A 204 9.50 16.10 -10.62
N GLN A 205 8.39 15.58 -11.14
CA GLN A 205 7.49 14.71 -10.36
C GLN A 205 8.11 13.34 -9.99
N PRO A 206 8.73 12.59 -10.92
CA PRO A 206 9.39 11.34 -10.56
C PRO A 206 10.58 11.56 -9.62
N LEU A 207 11.32 12.68 -9.73
CA LEU A 207 12.40 13.00 -8.80
C LEU A 207 11.90 13.25 -7.36
N LEU A 208 10.76 13.92 -7.19
CA LEU A 208 10.15 14.11 -5.88
C LEU A 208 9.68 12.78 -5.28
N ALA A 209 9.05 11.93 -6.08
CA ALA A 209 8.63 10.59 -5.63
C ALA A 209 9.83 9.73 -5.22
N LEU A 210 10.93 9.78 -5.98
CA LEU A 210 12.16 9.06 -5.67
C LEU A 210 12.83 9.59 -4.40
N SER A 211 12.82 10.91 -4.19
CA SER A 211 13.30 11.51 -2.94
C SER A 211 12.47 11.10 -1.73
N ALA A 212 11.14 11.06 -1.86
CA ALA A 212 10.23 10.63 -0.79
C ALA A 212 10.43 9.14 -0.46
N ALA A 213 10.58 8.30 -1.49
CA ALA A 213 10.87 6.87 -1.32
C ALA A 213 12.20 6.66 -0.59
N LEU A 214 13.26 7.40 -0.96
CA LEU A 214 14.56 7.33 -0.30
C LEU A 214 14.48 7.73 1.18
N CYS A 215 13.75 8.81 1.50
CA CYS A 215 13.54 9.25 2.88
C CYS A 215 12.77 8.21 3.71
N LEU A 216 11.72 7.60 3.14
CA LEU A 216 10.98 6.53 3.81
C LEU A 216 11.86 5.30 4.06
N LEU A 217 12.68 4.91 3.08
CA LEU A 217 13.58 3.77 3.21
C LEU A 217 14.65 4.01 4.28
N LEU A 218 15.25 5.21 4.32
CA LEU A 218 16.17 5.61 5.40
C LEU A 218 15.50 5.64 6.77
N SER A 219 14.26 6.10 6.87
CA SER A 219 13.51 6.10 8.14
C SER A 219 13.20 4.69 8.65
N SER A 220 12.94 3.74 7.73
CA SER A 220 12.65 2.35 8.10
C SER A 220 13.88 1.63 8.69
N LEU A 221 15.09 1.95 8.23
CA LEU A 221 16.34 1.38 8.73
C LEU A 221 16.66 1.82 10.18
N LEU A 222 16.17 2.99 10.60
CA LEU A 222 16.39 3.49 11.97
C LEU A 222 15.28 3.09 12.94
N ALA A 223 14.09 2.76 12.44
CA ALA A 223 12.94 2.43 13.28
C ALA A 223 13.17 1.15 14.11
N GLU A 224 13.71 0.11 13.48
CA GLU A 224 13.94 -1.19 14.13
C GLU A 224 14.97 -1.13 15.27
N PRO A 225 16.19 -0.58 15.10
CA PRO A 225 17.16 -0.52 16.20
C PRO A 225 16.70 0.40 17.34
N VAL A 226 15.99 1.49 17.06
CA VAL A 226 15.44 2.38 18.09
C VAL A 226 14.35 1.67 18.89
N TRP A 227 13.47 0.94 18.20
CA TRP A 227 12.42 0.16 18.84
C TRP A 227 13.00 -0.97 19.72
N GLN A 228 13.98 -1.71 19.20
CA GLN A 228 14.67 -2.76 19.95
C GLN A 228 15.40 -2.19 21.17
N GLY A 229 16.09 -1.05 21.04
CA GLY A 229 16.74 -0.37 22.15
C GLY A 229 15.75 0.07 23.24
N TRP A 230 14.60 0.59 22.85
CA TRP A 230 13.54 0.97 23.79
C TRP A 230 12.93 -0.23 24.52
N GLN A 231 12.70 -1.35 23.82
CA GLN A 231 12.23 -2.59 24.45
C GLN A 231 13.27 -3.18 25.42
N ALA A 232 14.54 -3.18 25.04
CA ALA A 232 15.63 -3.65 25.91
C ALA A 232 15.70 -2.83 27.21
N GLN A 233 15.54 -1.51 27.14
CA GLN A 233 15.52 -0.64 28.31
C GLN A 233 14.33 -0.97 29.24
N ARG A 234 13.14 -1.21 28.68
CA ARG A 234 11.97 -1.64 29.46
C ARG A 234 12.15 -3.00 30.12
N ALA A 235 12.76 -3.96 29.43
CA ALA A 235 13.05 -5.27 30.00
C ALA A 235 14.05 -5.17 31.16
N LEU A 236 15.06 -4.30 31.01
CA LEU A 236 16.09 -4.11 32.04
C LEU A 236 15.52 -3.48 33.31
N THR A 237 14.65 -2.47 33.20
CA THR A 237 13.99 -1.86 34.37
C THR A 237 13.05 -2.84 35.07
N ALA A 238 12.29 -3.64 34.33
CA ALA A 238 11.42 -4.68 34.89
C ALA A 238 12.23 -5.76 35.63
N LEU A 239 13.37 -6.19 35.07
CA LEU A 239 14.28 -7.14 35.73
C LEU A 239 14.86 -6.55 37.01
N GLN A 240 15.29 -5.28 36.99
CA GLN A 240 15.81 -4.60 38.18
C GLN A 240 14.75 -4.54 39.29
N GLN A 241 13.52 -4.12 38.97
CA GLN A 241 12.41 -4.08 39.92
C GLN A 241 12.08 -5.45 40.52
N ASN A 242 12.02 -6.49 39.69
CA ASN A 242 11.76 -7.85 40.16
C ASN A 242 12.90 -8.37 41.06
N THR A 243 14.16 -8.09 40.70
CA THR A 243 15.30 -8.46 41.56
C THR A 243 15.30 -7.71 42.88
N LEU A 244 14.91 -6.44 42.89
CA LEU A 244 14.79 -5.64 44.11
C LEU A 244 13.63 -6.16 44.98
N ALA A 245 12.47 -6.47 44.40
CA ALA A 245 11.34 -7.04 45.13
C ALA A 245 11.71 -8.39 45.79
N ARG A 246 12.40 -9.27 45.06
CA ARG A 246 12.90 -10.54 45.61
C ARG A 246 13.95 -10.34 46.71
N TYR A 247 14.84 -9.37 46.55
CA TYR A 247 15.82 -9.02 47.59
C TYR A 247 15.13 -8.56 48.87
N GLN A 248 14.13 -7.69 48.74
CA GLN A 248 13.36 -7.15 49.87
C GLN A 248 12.52 -8.20 50.60
N GLN A 249 12.12 -9.30 49.94
CA GLN A 249 11.48 -10.43 50.63
C GLN A 249 12.40 -11.04 51.70
N TRP A 250 13.72 -11.01 51.50
CA TRP A 250 14.69 -11.61 52.41
C TRP A 250 15.35 -10.56 53.32
N PHE A 251 15.47 -9.31 52.84
CA PHE A 251 16.05 -8.18 53.57
C PHE A 251 15.12 -6.95 53.51
N PRO A 252 14.02 -6.93 54.27
CA PRO A 252 12.94 -5.94 54.11
C PRO A 252 13.34 -4.48 54.40
N ASN A 253 14.42 -4.26 55.15
CA ASN A 253 14.88 -2.93 55.55
C ASN A 253 16.03 -2.37 54.68
N GLU A 254 16.47 -3.10 53.65
CA GLU A 254 17.60 -2.71 52.81
C GLU A 254 17.14 -2.33 51.39
N GLN A 255 17.64 -1.22 50.84
CA GLN A 255 17.41 -0.78 49.46
C GLN A 255 18.74 -0.57 48.72
N PRO A 256 19.35 -1.65 48.19
CA PRO A 256 20.60 -1.54 47.47
C PRO A 256 20.40 -1.03 46.03
N ASP A 257 21.27 -0.12 45.58
CA ASP A 257 21.32 0.34 44.18
C ASP A 257 21.58 -0.81 43.18
N TYR A 258 22.26 -1.87 43.64
CA TYR A 258 22.59 -3.06 42.85
C TYR A 258 22.16 -4.35 43.58
N PRO A 259 20.88 -4.74 43.51
CA PRO A 259 20.31 -5.83 44.31
C PRO A 259 20.99 -7.18 44.05
N ARG A 260 21.38 -7.48 42.80
CA ARG A 260 22.10 -8.71 42.47
C ARG A 260 23.45 -8.81 43.19
N ARG A 261 24.25 -7.74 43.16
CA ARG A 261 25.56 -7.73 43.81
C ARG A 261 25.44 -7.80 45.33
N ALA A 262 24.46 -7.10 45.90
CA ALA A 262 24.15 -7.17 47.32
C ALA A 262 23.77 -8.59 47.75
N PHE A 263 22.94 -9.28 46.95
CA PHE A 263 22.55 -10.66 47.20
C PHE A 263 23.73 -11.64 47.14
N THR A 264 24.56 -11.55 46.11
CA THR A 264 25.77 -12.39 45.99
C THR A 264 26.74 -12.15 47.14
N ARG A 265 26.88 -10.90 47.59
CA ARG A 265 27.70 -10.56 48.76
C ARG A 265 27.13 -11.18 50.04
N LYS A 266 25.82 -11.09 50.28
CA LYS A 266 25.16 -11.71 51.44
C LYS A 266 25.28 -13.24 51.42
N LEU A 267 25.19 -13.87 50.25
CA LEU A 267 25.44 -15.31 50.09
C LEU A 267 26.89 -15.67 50.43
N ALA A 268 27.86 -14.94 49.90
CA ALA A 268 29.27 -15.17 50.20
C ALA A 268 29.60 -14.96 51.69
N GLU A 269 28.99 -13.95 52.33
CA GLU A 269 29.09 -13.73 53.78
C GLU A 269 28.45 -14.88 54.58
N SER A 270 27.37 -15.49 54.06
CA SER A 270 26.73 -16.67 54.66
C SER A 270 27.61 -17.92 54.55
N ASP A 271 28.30 -18.11 53.42
CA ASP A 271 29.22 -19.24 53.19
C ASP A 271 30.50 -19.15 54.04
N THR A 272 30.89 -17.95 54.48
CA THR A 272 32.04 -17.76 55.38
C THR A 272 31.74 -18.06 56.85
N GLN A 273 30.49 -18.33 57.23
CA GLN A 273 30.18 -18.93 58.52
C GLN A 273 30.55 -20.43 58.47
N THR A 274 31.68 -20.78 59.12
CA THR A 274 32.23 -22.14 59.24
C THR A 274 31.17 -23.25 59.36
N PRO A 275 31.25 -24.35 58.58
CA PRO A 275 30.29 -25.43 58.65
C PRO A 275 30.53 -26.25 59.92
N SER A 276 29.70 -26.06 60.94
CA SER A 276 29.60 -27.07 62.00
C SER A 276 28.74 -28.22 61.48
N SER A 277 29.26 -29.43 61.64
CA SER A 277 28.63 -30.73 61.42
C SER A 277 27.12 -30.73 61.68
N ALA A 278 26.30 -30.74 60.63
CA ALA A 278 24.86 -30.73 60.83
C ALA A 278 24.04 -31.32 59.66
N LEU A 279 24.48 -32.43 59.07
CA LEU A 279 23.56 -33.32 58.34
C LEU A 279 22.43 -33.82 59.26
N LEU A 280 22.71 -33.92 60.55
CA LEU A 280 21.81 -34.44 61.57
C LEU A 280 20.62 -33.50 61.88
N PRO A 281 20.81 -32.19 62.11
CA PRO A 281 19.74 -31.20 62.16
C PRO A 281 18.93 -31.10 60.85
N LEU A 282 19.57 -31.23 59.68
CA LEU A 282 18.87 -31.23 58.40
C LEU A 282 17.97 -32.47 58.24
N LEU A 283 18.42 -33.64 58.68
CA LEU A 283 17.64 -34.87 58.69
C LEU A 283 16.50 -34.85 59.71
N THR A 284 16.71 -34.28 60.90
CA THR A 284 15.62 -34.12 61.88
C THR A 284 14.60 -33.07 61.47
N HIS A 285 15.02 -31.97 60.83
CA HIS A 285 14.09 -30.96 60.32
C HIS A 285 13.26 -31.47 59.13
N SER A 286 13.87 -32.30 58.27
CA SER A 286 13.17 -32.95 57.16
C SER A 286 12.32 -34.16 57.56
N ALA A 287 12.55 -34.77 58.73
CA ALA A 287 11.73 -35.88 59.24
C ALA A 287 10.25 -35.50 59.43
N ALA A 288 9.97 -34.27 59.90
CA ALA A 288 8.60 -33.78 60.04
C ALA A 288 7.91 -33.57 58.67
N LEU A 289 8.66 -33.14 57.65
CA LEU A 289 8.16 -33.00 56.28
C LEU A 289 7.92 -34.36 55.62
N LEU A 290 8.80 -35.34 55.83
CA LEU A 290 8.64 -36.70 55.31
C LEU A 290 7.37 -37.38 55.85
N ALA A 291 7.05 -37.16 57.12
CA ALA A 291 5.82 -37.70 57.74
C ALA A 291 4.51 -37.12 57.16
N THR A 292 4.55 -35.95 56.52
CA THR A 292 3.36 -35.32 55.92
C THR A 292 3.08 -35.74 54.47
N GLN A 293 4.04 -36.38 53.80
CA GLN A 293 3.86 -36.90 52.44
C GLN A 293 3.30 -38.32 52.47
N LYS A 294 2.01 -38.46 52.11
CA LYS A 294 1.28 -39.76 52.10
C LYS A 294 1.90 -40.85 51.20
N GLU A 295 2.72 -40.46 50.23
CA GLU A 295 3.31 -41.37 49.25
C GLU A 295 4.71 -41.88 49.63
N ASN A 296 5.29 -41.40 50.74
CA ASN A 296 6.61 -41.86 51.17
C ASN A 296 6.51 -43.18 51.95
N PRO A 297 7.26 -44.24 51.56
CA PRO A 297 7.29 -45.48 52.30
C PRO A 297 7.90 -45.35 53.70
N VAL A 298 8.74 -44.34 53.97
CA VAL A 298 9.32 -44.04 55.29
C VAL A 298 8.42 -43.06 56.02
N GLN A 299 7.77 -43.50 57.09
CA GLN A 299 6.86 -42.68 57.89
C GLN A 299 7.56 -41.92 59.01
N THR A 300 8.54 -42.54 59.67
CA THR A 300 9.29 -41.90 60.75
C THR A 300 10.78 -42.19 60.66
N LEU A 301 11.58 -41.16 60.96
CA LEU A 301 13.03 -41.22 61.08
C LEU A 301 13.40 -40.68 62.46
N ASN A 302 14.04 -41.53 63.27
CA ASN A 302 14.50 -41.14 64.60
C ASN A 302 15.98 -41.52 64.76
N TRP A 303 16.81 -40.55 65.14
CA TRP A 303 18.21 -40.75 65.43
C TRP A 303 18.47 -40.63 66.92
N ASP A 304 18.92 -41.72 67.53
CA ASP A 304 19.43 -41.72 68.89
C ASP A 304 20.95 -41.55 68.88
N ALA A 305 21.38 -40.32 69.18
CA ALA A 305 22.79 -39.95 69.20
C ALA A 305 23.59 -40.62 70.33
N GLN A 306 22.95 -41.00 71.43
CA GLN A 306 23.66 -41.62 72.57
C GLN A 306 24.09 -43.05 72.26
N HIS A 307 23.31 -43.76 71.43
CA HIS A 307 23.55 -45.15 71.06
C HIS A 307 23.98 -45.33 69.59
N ALA A 308 24.22 -44.23 68.87
CA ALA A 308 24.54 -44.19 67.44
C ALA A 308 23.58 -45.04 66.60
N LEU A 309 22.28 -44.85 66.83
CA LEU A 309 21.24 -45.74 66.35
C LEU A 309 20.21 -44.97 65.52
N LEU A 310 20.06 -45.35 64.25
CA LEU A 310 19.03 -44.83 63.35
C LEU A 310 17.85 -45.80 63.32
N ARG A 311 16.66 -45.32 63.67
CA ARG A 311 15.38 -46.05 63.53
C ARG A 311 14.58 -45.45 62.39
N LEU A 312 14.19 -46.30 61.45
CA LEU A 312 13.32 -45.97 60.33
C LEU A 312 12.06 -46.84 60.44
N THR A 313 10.89 -46.22 60.43
CA THR A 313 9.60 -46.94 60.39
C THR A 313 8.96 -46.74 59.04
N PHE A 314 8.48 -47.84 58.45
CA PHE A 314 7.91 -47.87 57.12
C PHE A 314 6.40 -48.12 57.15
N SER A 315 5.70 -47.70 56.11
CA SER A 315 4.24 -47.88 55.95
C SER A 315 3.85 -49.33 55.63
N GLN A 316 4.79 -50.15 55.16
CA GLN A 316 4.59 -51.56 54.81
C GLN A 316 5.67 -52.44 55.46
N PRO A 317 5.38 -53.72 55.76
CA PRO A 317 6.35 -54.64 56.33
C PRO A 317 7.51 -54.86 55.35
N LEU A 318 8.74 -54.80 55.87
CA LEU A 318 9.95 -54.98 55.09
C LEU A 318 10.35 -56.47 55.03
N PRO A 319 10.89 -56.95 53.90
CA PRO A 319 11.38 -58.31 53.81
C PRO A 319 12.60 -58.52 54.72
N ALA A 320 12.59 -59.60 55.51
CA ALA A 320 13.66 -59.92 56.47
C ALA A 320 15.05 -60.12 55.80
N SER A 321 15.09 -60.34 54.48
CA SER A 321 16.30 -60.49 53.68
C SER A 321 17.17 -59.23 53.57
N LEU A 322 16.67 -58.06 53.99
CA LEU A 322 17.45 -56.83 54.03
C LEU A 322 18.44 -56.79 55.20
N GLY A 323 18.17 -57.52 56.29
CA GLY A 323 19.07 -57.61 57.43
C GLY A 323 20.38 -58.36 57.13
N THR A 324 20.37 -59.24 56.13
CA THR A 324 21.53 -60.06 55.74
C THR A 324 22.44 -59.41 54.70
N GLN A 325 22.09 -58.23 54.17
CA GLN A 325 22.90 -57.45 53.20
C GLN A 325 23.50 -56.17 53.82
N ALA A 326 23.81 -56.18 55.12
CA ALA A 326 24.39 -55.02 55.77
C ALA A 326 25.85 -54.78 55.31
N PRO A 327 26.24 -53.52 54.99
CA PRO A 327 27.63 -53.16 54.72
C PRO A 327 28.53 -53.44 55.93
N THR A 328 29.80 -53.78 55.69
CA THR A 328 30.80 -54.02 56.75
C THR A 328 30.88 -52.84 57.73
N GLY A 329 30.70 -53.10 59.02
CA GLY A 329 30.73 -52.10 60.10
C GLY A 329 29.35 -51.60 60.56
N LEU A 330 28.26 -52.02 59.89
CA LEU A 330 26.90 -51.69 60.30
C LEU A 330 26.10 -52.95 60.63
N THR A 331 25.34 -52.91 61.71
CA THR A 331 24.34 -53.92 62.05
C THR A 331 22.96 -53.39 61.70
N VAL A 332 22.32 -54.06 60.73
CA VAL A 332 20.95 -53.76 60.32
C VAL A 332 20.03 -54.85 60.89
N THR A 333 19.05 -54.44 61.68
CA THR A 333 18.01 -55.32 62.19
C THR A 333 16.67 -54.88 61.65
N VAL A 334 15.93 -55.80 61.04
CA VAL A 334 14.59 -55.55 60.50
C VAL A 334 13.60 -56.36 61.33
N LYS A 335 12.60 -55.69 61.91
CA LYS A 335 11.48 -56.31 62.60
C LYS A 335 10.20 -55.72 62.03
N ASP A 336 9.39 -56.55 61.38
CA ASP A 336 8.15 -56.15 60.71
C ASP A 336 8.33 -54.95 59.78
N ASN A 337 7.83 -53.77 60.16
CA ASN A 337 7.93 -52.52 59.40
C ASN A 337 8.99 -51.55 59.94
N GLN A 338 9.86 -51.98 60.85
CA GLN A 338 10.92 -51.17 61.43
C GLN A 338 12.30 -51.68 61.04
N MET A 339 13.15 -50.75 60.62
CA MET A 339 14.57 -50.98 60.36
C MET A 339 15.39 -50.18 61.37
N THR A 340 16.25 -50.89 62.09
CA THR A 340 17.22 -50.27 63.00
C THR A 340 18.62 -50.49 62.46
N VAL A 341 19.34 -49.40 62.23
CA VAL A 341 20.73 -49.40 61.79
C VAL A 341 21.60 -48.91 62.93
N ARG A 342 22.60 -49.71 63.30
CA ARG A 342 23.56 -49.39 64.35
C ARG A 342 24.97 -49.52 63.81
N SER A 343 25.80 -48.51 64.04
CA SER A 343 27.24 -48.64 63.80
C SER A 343 27.85 -49.53 64.87
N GLN A 344 28.64 -50.53 64.46
CA GLN A 344 29.42 -51.33 65.40
C GLN A 344 30.56 -50.52 66.01
#